data_AF-A0A8J3CMI9-F1
#
_entry.id   AF-A0A8J3CMI9-F1
#
_cell.length_a   1.000
_cell.length_b   1.000
_cell.length_c   1.000
_cell.angle_alpha   90.00
_cell.angle_beta   90.00
_cell.angle_gamma   90.00
#
_symmetry.space_group_name_H-M   'P 1'
#
loop_
_entity.id
_entity.type
_entity.pdbx_description
1 polymer ?
#
loop_
_entity_poly.entity_id
_entity_poly.type
_entity_poly.pdbx_seq_one_letter_code
_entity_poly.pdbx_strand_id
1 'polypeptide(L)'
;MVPLVKTAAAFSGSQLNPLVLMSDPIRTPDLLALAAHMPPRSALIYRHFGAPGLETRLRRVTASRGVQFLIGNDPQLAAACGADGVHFTRSTPGTTLQQWRWIKPDWIISAAGTKVELDTRPVETLDALFLSPVFASNSPSAGTAIGVDALRVLTRLYACPIFALGGINSDNAATLIGSGIAGIAAIDGFATALRTQNMNAPIHAKPDGFVTVTKQEDDDLITFTADVMGETATGELTLRRVSDDVWNADHTGVPKAIGGRGVGKALVRAMVEDARLHGYRVIPGCPFVAKLFERKPDWAKGVAA
;
A
#
# COMPACT_ATOMS: atom_id res chain seq x y z
N MET A 1 -5.69 4.56 -16.47
CA MET A 1 -4.28 5.05 -16.38
C MET A 1 -4.04 6.32 -17.18
N VAL A 2 -4.65 6.45 -18.37
CA VAL A 2 -4.45 7.58 -19.29
C VAL A 2 -4.61 8.97 -18.65
N PRO A 3 -5.62 9.24 -17.78
CA PRO A 3 -5.74 10.57 -17.16
C PRO A 3 -4.55 10.93 -16.28
N LEU A 4 -4.10 10.01 -15.41
CA LEU A 4 -2.93 10.23 -14.55
C LEU A 4 -1.65 10.46 -15.35
N VAL A 5 -1.46 9.72 -16.46
CA VAL A 5 -0.31 9.90 -17.36
C VAL A 5 -0.34 11.26 -18.03
N LYS A 6 -1.50 11.66 -18.57
CA LYS A 6 -1.68 12.98 -19.19
C LYS A 6 -1.42 14.10 -18.19
N THR A 7 -1.93 13.98 -16.97
CA THR A 7 -1.66 14.94 -15.89
C THR A 7 -0.18 14.99 -15.56
N ALA A 8 0.47 13.84 -15.38
CA ALA A 8 1.88 13.79 -14.99
C ALA A 8 2.82 14.36 -16.07
N ALA A 9 2.44 14.28 -17.34
CA ALA A 9 3.20 14.88 -18.45
C ALA A 9 3.32 16.42 -18.35
N ALA A 10 2.44 17.08 -17.59
CA ALA A 10 2.49 18.51 -17.34
C ALA A 10 3.50 18.92 -16.26
N PHE A 11 4.16 17.97 -15.59
CA PHE A 11 5.11 18.25 -14.51
C PHE A 11 6.56 17.94 -14.89
N SER A 12 7.47 18.75 -14.33
CA SER A 12 8.93 18.69 -14.52
C SER A 12 9.63 19.35 -13.32
N GLY A 13 10.97 19.38 -13.33
CA GLY A 13 11.76 20.09 -12.29
C GLY A 13 12.17 19.23 -11.11
N SER A 14 12.15 17.90 -11.26
CA SER A 14 12.68 16.93 -10.29
C SER A 14 13.46 15.85 -11.03
N GLN A 15 14.48 15.28 -10.37
CA GLN A 15 15.14 14.05 -10.82
C GLN A 15 14.20 12.84 -10.70
N LEU A 16 13.25 12.88 -9.76
CA LEU A 16 12.20 11.88 -9.64
C LEU A 16 11.15 12.09 -10.74
N ASN A 17 10.80 11.01 -11.41
CA ASN A 17 9.78 10.98 -12.43
C ASN A 17 8.41 11.42 -11.87
N PRO A 18 7.62 12.19 -12.63
CA PRO A 18 6.45 12.91 -12.12
C PRO A 18 5.26 12.02 -11.77
N LEU A 19 5.28 10.74 -12.18
CA LEU A 19 4.22 9.77 -11.94
C LEU A 19 4.72 8.66 -11.02
N VAL A 20 4.31 8.70 -9.75
CA VAL A 20 4.87 7.82 -8.71
C VAL A 20 3.83 6.81 -8.21
N LEU A 21 4.12 5.52 -8.34
CA LEU A 21 3.42 4.47 -7.62
C LEU A 21 4.13 4.23 -6.29
N MET A 22 3.42 4.40 -5.17
CA MET A 22 3.94 4.04 -3.86
C MET A 22 3.29 2.74 -3.40
N SER A 23 4.08 1.68 -3.26
CA SER A 23 3.54 0.35 -2.97
C SER A 23 2.98 0.27 -1.57
N ASP A 24 2.05 -0.64 -1.37
CA ASP A 24 1.41 -0.91 -0.09
C ASP A 24 0.91 -2.36 -0.14
N PRO A 25 1.42 -3.29 0.70
CA PRO A 25 1.12 -4.72 0.57
C PRO A 25 -0.39 -5.04 0.49
N ILE A 26 -1.20 -4.21 1.14
CA ILE A 26 -2.67 -4.30 1.16
C ILE A 26 -3.29 -3.83 -0.15
N ARG A 27 -2.88 -2.64 -0.61
CA ARG A 27 -3.55 -1.91 -1.69
C ARG A 27 -2.97 -2.19 -3.07
N THR A 28 -1.74 -2.69 -3.12
CA THR A 28 -1.03 -3.11 -4.32
C THR A 28 -0.61 -4.57 -4.20
N PRO A 29 -1.55 -5.53 -4.13
CA PRO A 29 -1.22 -6.94 -3.88
C PRO A 29 -0.44 -7.59 -5.05
N ASP A 30 -0.71 -7.18 -6.30
CA ASP A 30 0.03 -7.65 -7.48
C ASP A 30 1.03 -6.59 -7.97
N LEU A 31 2.00 -6.27 -7.11
CA LEU A 31 2.96 -5.20 -7.38
C LEU A 31 3.84 -5.46 -8.61
N LEU A 32 4.14 -6.73 -8.89
CA LEU A 32 4.95 -7.12 -10.05
C LEU A 32 4.20 -6.90 -11.36
N ALA A 33 2.92 -7.28 -11.45
CA ALA A 33 2.13 -6.97 -12.64
C ALA A 33 1.94 -5.46 -12.81
N LEU A 34 1.71 -4.73 -11.73
CA LEU A 34 1.62 -3.27 -11.78
C LEU A 34 2.92 -2.67 -12.34
N ALA A 35 4.09 -3.04 -11.79
CA ALA A 35 5.39 -2.58 -12.24
C ALA A 35 5.64 -2.88 -13.73
N ALA A 36 5.22 -4.04 -14.21
CA ALA A 36 5.36 -4.44 -15.61
C ALA A 36 4.51 -3.59 -16.57
N HIS A 37 3.46 -2.92 -16.11
CA HIS A 37 2.57 -2.10 -16.94
C HIS A 37 2.71 -0.60 -16.66
N MET A 38 3.67 -0.19 -15.82
CA MET A 38 3.91 1.22 -15.56
C MET A 38 4.39 1.92 -16.85
N PRO A 39 3.84 3.11 -17.15
CA PRO A 39 4.23 3.86 -18.32
C PRO A 39 5.66 4.44 -18.15
N PRO A 40 6.35 4.77 -19.26
CA PRO A 40 7.62 5.49 -19.19
C PRO A 40 7.49 6.79 -18.40
N ARG A 41 8.62 7.31 -17.89
CA ARG A 41 8.64 8.48 -16.99
C ARG A 41 7.79 8.30 -15.73
N SER A 42 7.78 7.07 -15.19
CA SER A 42 7.21 6.78 -13.87
C SER A 42 8.28 6.34 -12.88
N ALA A 43 7.94 6.35 -11.60
CA ALA A 43 8.74 5.77 -10.53
C ALA A 43 7.91 4.83 -9.65
N LEU A 44 8.51 3.72 -9.22
CA LEU A 44 7.97 2.82 -8.21
C LEU A 44 8.76 3.00 -6.92
N ILE A 45 8.06 3.34 -5.83
CA ILE A 45 8.60 3.32 -4.47
C ILE A 45 8.11 2.04 -3.79
N TYR A 46 9.01 1.07 -3.60
CA TYR A 46 8.71 -0.18 -2.91
C TYR A 46 8.89 -0.04 -1.40
N ARG A 47 7.77 0.01 -0.68
CA ARG A 47 7.70 0.00 0.79
C ARG A 47 7.46 -1.43 1.27
N HIS A 48 8.50 -2.05 1.81
CA HIS A 48 8.48 -3.44 2.26
C HIS A 48 8.07 -3.63 3.73
N PHE A 49 8.07 -2.56 4.53
CA PHE A 49 7.62 -2.58 5.94
C PHE A 49 8.26 -3.68 6.80
N GLY A 50 9.56 -3.93 6.60
CA GLY A 50 10.29 -4.97 7.33
C GLY A 50 10.18 -6.38 6.73
N ALA A 51 9.44 -6.56 5.63
CA ALA A 51 9.31 -7.83 4.92
C ALA A 51 9.84 -7.71 3.47
N PRO A 52 11.17 -7.65 3.26
CA PRO A 52 11.75 -7.67 1.92
C PRO A 52 11.52 -9.04 1.24
N GLY A 53 11.69 -9.10 -0.07
CA GLY A 53 11.60 -10.34 -0.86
C GLY A 53 11.21 -10.15 -2.32
N LEU A 54 10.76 -8.95 -2.72
CA LEU A 54 10.39 -8.65 -4.10
C LEU A 54 11.36 -7.70 -4.81
N GLU A 55 12.26 -7.03 -4.08
CA GLU A 55 13.11 -5.94 -4.56
C GLU A 55 13.93 -6.32 -5.80
N THR A 56 14.55 -7.50 -5.82
CA THR A 56 15.37 -7.94 -6.96
C THR A 56 14.53 -8.15 -8.22
N ARG A 57 13.32 -8.73 -8.07
CA ARG A 57 12.40 -8.95 -9.18
C ARG A 57 11.81 -7.63 -9.67
N LEU A 58 11.44 -6.75 -8.74
CA LEU A 58 10.91 -5.42 -9.05
C LEU A 58 11.96 -4.56 -9.76
N ARG A 59 13.22 -4.54 -9.29
CA ARG A 59 14.31 -3.85 -9.96
C ARG A 59 14.47 -4.32 -11.40
N ARG A 60 14.47 -5.63 -11.64
CA ARG A 60 14.61 -6.18 -13.00
C ARG A 60 13.49 -5.71 -13.92
N VAL A 61 12.25 -5.76 -13.44
CA VAL A 61 11.06 -5.36 -14.21
C VAL A 61 11.04 -3.85 -14.46
N THR A 62 11.41 -3.04 -13.48
CA THR A 62 11.43 -1.57 -13.64
C THR A 62 12.56 -1.12 -14.57
N ALA A 63 13.75 -1.74 -14.47
CA ALA A 63 14.88 -1.45 -15.34
C ALA A 63 14.56 -1.72 -16.82
N SER A 64 13.94 -2.86 -17.15
CA SER A 64 13.56 -3.18 -18.53
C SER A 64 12.49 -2.26 -19.12
N ARG A 65 11.81 -1.48 -18.28
CA ARG A 65 10.76 -0.52 -18.65
C ARG A 65 11.22 0.93 -18.60
N GLY A 66 12.46 1.21 -18.16
CA GLY A 66 12.92 2.58 -17.91
C GLY A 66 12.13 3.28 -16.79
N VAL A 67 11.61 2.51 -15.84
CA VAL A 67 10.90 3.00 -14.65
C VAL A 67 11.92 3.15 -13.53
N GLN A 68 11.90 4.32 -12.86
CA GLN A 68 12.75 4.54 -11.69
C GLN A 68 12.26 3.68 -10.52
N PHE A 69 13.19 3.14 -9.74
CA PHE A 69 12.90 2.23 -8.65
C PHE A 69 13.59 2.69 -7.38
N LEU A 70 12.79 3.00 -6.35
CA LEU A 70 13.27 3.44 -5.04
C LEU A 70 12.80 2.45 -3.97
N ILE A 71 13.61 2.29 -2.92
CA ILE A 71 13.24 1.51 -1.72
C ILE A 71 12.75 2.46 -0.63
N GLY A 72 11.70 2.06 0.08
CA GLY A 72 11.16 2.80 1.22
C GLY A 72 11.96 2.54 2.49
N ASN A 73 12.63 3.57 3.01
CA ASN A 73 13.29 3.64 4.31
C ASN A 73 14.34 2.55 4.60
N ASP A 74 14.92 1.96 3.56
CA ASP A 74 16.00 0.97 3.67
C ASP A 74 17.08 1.24 2.59
N PRO A 75 18.02 2.17 2.87
CA PRO A 75 19.04 2.54 1.91
C PRO A 75 20.08 1.43 1.69
N GLN A 76 20.28 0.53 2.66
CA GLN A 76 21.15 -0.63 2.48
C GLN A 76 20.55 -1.60 1.46
N LEU A 77 19.26 -1.92 1.58
CA LEU A 77 18.54 -2.72 0.59
C LEU A 77 18.51 -2.04 -0.77
N ALA A 78 18.35 -0.70 -0.82
CA ALA A 78 18.45 0.08 -2.05
C ALA A 78 19.79 -0.14 -2.77
N ALA A 79 20.90 -0.06 -2.03
CA ALA A 79 22.23 -0.33 -2.57
C ALA A 79 22.38 -1.79 -3.02
N ALA A 80 21.93 -2.75 -2.21
CA ALA A 80 22.08 -4.18 -2.48
C ALA A 80 21.31 -4.62 -3.74
N CYS A 81 20.11 -4.09 -3.97
CA CYS A 81 19.29 -4.44 -5.13
C CYS A 81 19.52 -3.54 -6.36
N GLY A 82 20.41 -2.55 -6.30
CA GLY A 82 20.65 -1.63 -7.41
C GLY A 82 19.48 -0.67 -7.70
N ALA A 83 18.76 -0.25 -6.66
CA ALA A 83 17.73 0.77 -6.78
C ALA A 83 18.34 2.13 -7.18
N ASP A 84 17.53 2.97 -7.81
CA ASP A 84 17.90 4.32 -8.24
C ASP A 84 17.96 5.31 -7.07
N GLY A 85 17.44 4.91 -5.90
CA GLY A 85 17.51 5.70 -4.68
C GLY A 85 16.59 5.22 -3.57
N VAL A 86 16.25 6.13 -2.66
CA VAL A 86 15.54 5.83 -1.42
C VAL A 86 14.45 6.86 -1.12
N HIS A 87 13.33 6.39 -0.59
CA HIS A 87 12.27 7.22 -0.05
C HIS A 87 12.23 7.10 1.47
N PHE A 88 12.52 8.19 2.17
CA PHE A 88 12.55 8.23 3.63
C PHE A 88 11.21 8.61 4.25
N THR A 89 11.00 8.16 5.47
CA THR A 89 9.81 8.53 6.24
C THR A 89 9.91 9.95 6.80
N ARG A 90 8.79 10.46 7.29
CA ARG A 90 8.74 11.75 8.00
C ARG A 90 9.57 11.77 9.28
N SER A 91 9.70 10.63 9.95
CA SER A 91 10.47 10.51 11.19
C SER A 91 11.98 10.30 10.96
N THR A 92 12.42 10.13 9.71
CA THR A 92 13.83 9.99 9.39
C THR A 92 14.56 11.31 9.70
N PRO A 93 15.62 11.30 10.53
CA PRO A 93 16.38 12.50 10.87
C PRO A 93 17.04 13.16 9.66
N GLY A 94 17.15 14.49 9.69
CA GLY A 94 17.80 15.27 8.61
C GLY A 94 19.27 14.88 8.39
N THR A 95 19.99 14.50 9.45
CA THR A 95 21.37 14.01 9.38
C THR A 95 21.49 12.74 8.54
N THR A 96 20.52 11.83 8.62
CA THR A 96 20.47 10.63 7.79
C THR A 96 20.28 10.99 6.32
N LEU A 97 19.42 11.97 6.00
CA LEU A 97 19.22 12.44 4.63
C LEU A 97 20.52 12.99 4.03
N GLN A 98 21.20 13.87 4.76
CA GLN A 98 22.48 14.46 4.35
C GLN A 98 23.57 13.42 4.18
N GLN A 99 23.68 12.47 5.12
CA GLN A 99 24.64 11.38 5.05
C GLN A 99 24.48 10.58 3.76
N TRP A 100 23.26 10.18 3.41
CA TRP A 100 23.03 9.40 2.18
C TRP A 100 23.21 10.22 0.91
N ARG A 101 22.86 11.51 0.92
CA ARG A 101 23.17 12.41 -0.20
C ARG A 101 24.68 12.49 -0.45
N TRP A 102 25.49 12.53 0.62
CA TRP A 102 26.95 12.53 0.51
C TRP A 102 27.50 11.20 -0.02
N ILE A 103 27.02 10.06 0.51
CA ILE A 103 27.50 8.72 0.13
C ILE A 103 27.08 8.36 -1.31
N LYS A 104 25.90 8.81 -1.74
CA LYS A 104 25.29 8.48 -3.04
C LYS A 104 24.78 9.77 -3.71
N PRO A 105 25.68 10.60 -4.27
CA PRO A 105 25.29 11.88 -4.87
C PRO A 105 24.30 11.72 -6.03
N ASP A 106 24.42 10.63 -6.80
CA ASP A 106 23.57 10.35 -7.97
C ASP A 106 22.21 9.72 -7.62
N TRP A 107 21.99 9.34 -6.36
CA TRP A 107 20.72 8.72 -5.96
C TRP A 107 19.57 9.72 -5.95
N ILE A 108 18.39 9.21 -6.26
CA ILE A 108 17.15 9.93 -6.03
C ILE A 108 16.79 9.81 -4.56
N ILE A 109 16.84 10.91 -3.82
CA ILE A 109 16.49 10.96 -2.40
C ILE A 109 15.19 11.73 -2.23
N SER A 110 14.19 11.05 -1.70
CA SER A 110 12.89 11.64 -1.41
C SER A 110 12.46 11.41 0.03
N ALA A 111 11.51 12.20 0.53
CA ALA A 111 10.97 12.01 1.86
C ALA A 111 9.47 12.34 1.95
N ALA A 112 8.78 11.75 2.93
CA ALA A 112 7.46 12.22 3.34
C ALA A 112 7.58 13.48 4.21
N GLY A 113 6.85 14.54 3.87
CA GLY A 113 6.90 15.85 4.55
C GLY A 113 5.81 16.07 5.61
N THR A 114 5.86 17.23 6.25
CA THR A 114 4.91 17.72 7.26
C THR A 114 3.80 18.57 6.63
N LYS A 115 2.61 18.57 7.24
CA LYS A 115 1.45 19.38 6.77
C LYS A 115 1.25 20.69 7.50
N VAL A 116 1.50 20.68 8.82
CA VAL A 116 1.05 21.74 9.74
C VAL A 116 2.14 22.80 9.90
N GLU A 117 3.39 22.34 9.96
CA GLU A 117 4.58 23.19 10.07
C GLU A 117 5.50 22.89 8.89
N LEU A 118 6.31 23.87 8.50
CA LEU A 118 7.36 23.65 7.50
C LEU A 118 8.35 22.62 8.02
N ASP A 119 8.78 21.73 7.14
CA ASP A 119 9.74 20.70 7.47
C ASP A 119 11.07 21.34 7.89
N THR A 120 11.58 20.97 9.06
CA THR A 120 12.83 21.52 9.61
C THR A 120 14.07 20.76 9.16
N ARG A 121 13.89 19.65 8.42
CA ARG A 121 14.99 18.90 7.83
C ARG A 121 15.55 19.66 6.61
N PRO A 122 16.78 19.34 6.16
CA PRO A 122 17.41 19.97 4.99
C PRO A 122 16.76 19.49 3.69
N VAL A 123 15.49 19.86 3.50
CA VAL A 123 14.64 19.39 2.41
C VAL A 123 15.11 19.89 1.04
N GLU A 124 15.88 20.97 1.00
CA GLU A 124 16.55 21.49 -0.21
C GLU A 124 17.50 20.48 -0.86
N THR A 125 17.93 19.45 -0.13
CA THR A 125 18.77 18.35 -0.65
C THR A 125 17.98 17.20 -1.27
N LEU A 126 16.65 17.27 -1.19
CA LEU A 126 15.74 16.24 -1.69
C LEU A 126 15.35 16.49 -3.15
N ASP A 127 15.26 15.40 -3.91
CA ASP A 127 14.69 15.41 -5.25
C ASP A 127 13.16 15.47 -5.22
N ALA A 128 12.55 15.01 -4.12
CA ALA A 128 11.11 15.08 -3.94
C ALA A 128 10.71 15.08 -2.46
N LEU A 129 9.84 16.03 -2.08
CA LEU A 129 9.13 16.03 -0.80
C LEU A 129 7.65 15.73 -1.04
N PHE A 130 7.16 14.62 -0.48
CA PHE A 130 5.77 14.20 -0.62
C PHE A 130 4.88 14.82 0.45
N LEU A 131 3.91 15.63 0.03
CA LEU A 131 2.90 16.21 0.92
C LEU A 131 1.59 15.42 0.79
N SER A 132 1.05 14.97 1.92
CA SER A 132 -0.14 14.12 1.92
C SER A 132 -0.98 14.24 3.20
N PRO A 133 -2.31 13.98 3.14
CA PRO A 133 -3.09 13.80 1.93
C PRO A 133 -3.50 15.15 1.33
N VAL A 134 -3.46 15.24 0.01
CA VAL A 134 -3.90 16.44 -0.71
C VAL A 134 -5.42 16.49 -0.83
N PHE A 135 -6.06 15.34 -1.09
CA PHE A 135 -7.51 15.20 -1.11
C PHE A 135 -8.01 14.35 0.04
N ALA A 136 -9.26 14.56 0.45
CA ALA A 136 -9.91 13.73 1.44
C ALA A 136 -9.92 12.27 0.98
N SER A 137 -9.70 11.35 1.92
CA SER A 137 -9.72 9.91 1.67
C SER A 137 -10.75 9.26 2.59
N ASN A 138 -11.42 8.21 2.12
CA ASN A 138 -12.31 7.37 2.92
C ASN A 138 -11.56 6.50 3.97
N SER A 139 -10.30 6.82 4.29
CA SER A 139 -9.52 6.13 5.32
C SER A 139 -9.69 6.84 6.66
N PRO A 140 -10.10 6.14 7.74
CA PRO A 140 -10.23 6.72 9.07
C PRO A 140 -8.94 7.36 9.63
N SER A 141 -7.78 6.95 9.09
CA SER A 141 -6.45 7.47 9.44
C SER A 141 -5.99 8.65 8.59
N ALA A 142 -6.74 9.04 7.56
CA ALA A 142 -6.42 10.20 6.74
C ALA A 142 -6.83 11.46 7.50
N GLY A 143 -5.88 12.09 8.20
CA GLY A 143 -6.12 13.41 8.79
C GLY A 143 -6.49 14.46 7.72
N THR A 144 -6.80 15.69 8.14
CA THR A 144 -7.29 16.77 7.26
C THR A 144 -6.51 16.91 5.96
N ALA A 145 -7.26 17.00 4.85
CA ALA A 145 -6.71 17.19 3.52
C ALA A 145 -6.13 18.60 3.38
N ILE A 146 -5.00 18.72 2.68
CA ILE A 146 -4.33 20.00 2.44
C ILE A 146 -5.18 20.88 1.52
N GLY A 147 -5.75 20.29 0.45
CA GLY A 147 -6.45 21.03 -0.59
C GLY A 147 -5.48 21.71 -1.57
N VAL A 148 -5.99 22.05 -2.77
CA VAL A 148 -5.16 22.54 -3.88
C VAL A 148 -4.60 23.93 -3.61
N ASP A 149 -5.37 24.82 -2.98
CA ASP A 149 -4.92 26.20 -2.74
C ASP A 149 -3.82 26.27 -1.69
N ALA A 150 -3.96 25.55 -0.57
CA ALA A 150 -2.89 25.47 0.42
C ALA A 150 -1.65 24.76 -0.14
N LEU A 151 -1.83 23.74 -0.99
CA LEU A 151 -0.71 23.10 -1.68
C LEU A 151 0.05 24.09 -2.57
N ARG A 152 -0.64 24.98 -3.30
CA ARG A 152 -0.02 26.03 -4.12
C ARG A 152 0.78 27.04 -3.30
N VAL A 153 0.36 27.30 -2.06
CA VAL A 153 1.13 28.13 -1.13
C VAL A 153 2.40 27.38 -0.72
N LEU A 154 2.27 26.12 -0.30
CA LEU A 154 3.40 25.30 0.14
C LEU A 154 4.46 25.11 -0.94
N THR A 155 4.07 24.92 -2.21
CA THR A 155 5.02 24.79 -3.33
C THR A 155 5.88 26.03 -3.55
N ARG A 156 5.46 27.21 -3.06
CA ARG A 156 6.25 28.44 -3.15
C ARG A 156 7.17 28.65 -1.94
N LEU A 157 6.87 27.97 -0.83
CA LEU A 157 7.66 28.07 0.41
C LEU A 157 8.83 27.09 0.44
N TYR A 158 8.68 25.93 -0.19
CA TYR A 158 9.75 24.93 -0.26
C TYR A 158 10.69 25.16 -1.44
N ALA A 159 11.99 25.06 -1.18
CA ALA A 159 13.04 25.13 -2.20
C ALA A 159 13.28 23.78 -2.93
N CYS A 160 12.55 22.73 -2.55
CA CYS A 160 12.66 21.40 -3.15
C CYS A 160 11.39 21.04 -3.96
N PRO A 161 11.47 20.07 -4.89
CA PRO A 161 10.32 19.68 -5.68
C PRO A 161 9.24 19.02 -4.82
N ILE A 162 8.02 19.55 -4.86
CA ILE A 162 6.89 19.02 -4.11
C ILE A 162 6.13 17.99 -4.93
N PHE A 163 5.83 16.85 -4.31
CA PHE A 163 4.97 15.81 -4.87
C PHE A 163 3.67 15.71 -4.08
N ALA A 164 2.55 15.71 -4.79
CA ALA A 164 1.23 15.53 -4.19
C ALA A 164 0.96 14.04 -3.96
N LEU A 165 0.51 13.67 -2.76
CA LEU A 165 0.08 12.31 -2.42
C LEU A 165 -1.21 12.34 -1.60
N GLY A 166 -2.01 11.28 -1.69
CA GLY A 166 -3.16 11.02 -0.83
C GLY A 166 -4.48 11.52 -1.40
N GLY A 167 -5.39 10.57 -1.64
CA GLY A 167 -6.71 10.81 -2.26
C GLY A 167 -6.66 11.08 -3.77
N ILE A 168 -5.49 11.00 -4.42
CA ILE A 168 -5.33 11.27 -5.85
C ILE A 168 -5.81 10.08 -6.70
N ASN A 169 -6.64 10.37 -7.70
CA ASN A 169 -7.20 9.41 -8.64
C ASN A 169 -7.38 10.07 -10.04
N SER A 170 -7.93 9.32 -11.00
CA SER A 170 -8.09 9.81 -12.37
C SER A 170 -9.09 10.97 -12.51
N ASP A 171 -9.99 11.14 -11.55
CA ASP A 171 -11.06 12.14 -11.60
C ASP A 171 -10.58 13.49 -11.06
N ASN A 172 -9.65 13.49 -10.10
CA ASN A 172 -9.18 14.71 -9.44
C ASN A 172 -7.75 15.13 -9.80
N ALA A 173 -6.91 14.26 -10.38
CA ALA A 173 -5.51 14.59 -10.62
C ALA A 173 -5.31 15.82 -11.52
N ALA A 174 -6.17 16.02 -12.53
CA ALA A 174 -6.10 17.17 -13.42
C ALA A 174 -6.24 18.53 -12.71
N THR A 175 -6.91 18.56 -11.55
CA THR A 175 -7.06 19.79 -10.74
C THR A 175 -5.74 20.28 -10.12
N LEU A 176 -4.71 19.43 -10.10
CA LEU A 176 -3.38 19.76 -9.59
C LEU A 176 -2.50 20.46 -10.63
N ILE A 177 -2.92 20.52 -11.90
CA ILE A 177 -2.19 21.25 -12.94
C ILE A 177 -2.18 22.74 -12.59
N GLY A 178 -1.00 23.37 -12.63
CA GLY A 178 -0.83 24.77 -12.23
C GLY A 178 -0.77 24.99 -10.70
N SER A 179 -0.71 23.93 -9.89
CA SER A 179 -0.46 24.05 -8.44
C SER A 179 1.01 24.33 -8.12
N GLY A 180 1.95 24.06 -9.03
CA GLY A 180 3.39 24.23 -8.80
C GLY A 180 4.10 22.96 -8.31
N ILE A 181 3.39 21.83 -8.18
CA ILE A 181 4.01 20.54 -7.88
C ILE A 181 4.85 20.01 -9.05
N ALA A 182 5.85 19.20 -8.71
CA ALA A 182 6.72 18.51 -9.68
C ALA A 182 6.22 17.09 -10.04
N GLY A 183 5.23 16.57 -9.31
CA GLY A 183 4.63 15.29 -9.64
C GLY A 183 3.51 14.86 -8.70
N ILE A 184 2.89 13.74 -9.05
CA ILE A 184 1.80 13.11 -8.32
C ILE A 184 2.16 11.68 -7.92
N ALA A 185 1.64 11.27 -6.78
CA ALA A 185 1.80 9.93 -6.25
C ALA A 185 0.45 9.31 -5.92
N ALA A 186 0.31 8.03 -6.24
CA ALA A 186 -0.86 7.28 -5.84
C ALA A 186 -0.47 5.88 -5.36
N ILE A 187 -1.32 5.35 -4.49
CA ILE A 187 -1.24 3.97 -3.99
C ILE A 187 -2.32 3.17 -4.72
N ASP A 188 -3.60 3.49 -4.45
CA ASP A 188 -4.76 2.84 -5.09
C ASP A 188 -5.02 3.33 -6.54
N GLY A 189 -4.68 4.58 -6.83
CA GLY A 189 -5.06 5.25 -8.09
C GLY A 189 -4.52 4.56 -9.36
N PHE A 190 -3.36 3.89 -9.28
CA PHE A 190 -2.80 3.10 -10.39
C PHE A 190 -3.48 1.76 -10.57
N ALA A 191 -3.83 1.08 -9.46
CA ALA A 191 -4.48 -0.23 -9.51
C ALA A 191 -5.85 -0.14 -10.20
N THR A 192 -6.66 0.87 -9.87
CA THR A 192 -7.96 1.13 -10.55
C THR A 192 -7.79 1.44 -12.04
N ALA A 193 -6.68 2.08 -12.38
CA ALA A 193 -6.33 2.49 -13.74
C ALA A 193 -5.85 1.34 -14.66
N LEU A 194 -5.36 0.24 -14.08
CA LEU A 194 -5.01 -1.00 -14.80
C LEU A 194 -6.18 -2.00 -14.78
N ARG A 195 -7.05 -1.96 -13.76
CA ARG A 195 -8.33 -2.71 -13.71
C ARG A 195 -9.28 -2.38 -14.86
N THR A 196 -9.19 -1.18 -15.44
CA THR A 196 -10.01 -0.77 -16.60
C THR A 196 -9.59 -1.41 -17.92
N GLN A 197 -8.43 -2.08 -17.98
CA GLN A 197 -7.98 -2.82 -19.19
C GLN A 197 -8.23 -4.33 -19.11
N ASN A 198 -8.56 -4.87 -17.93
CA ASN A 198 -8.94 -6.27 -17.74
C ASN A 198 -10.25 -6.34 -16.95
N MET A 199 -11.38 -6.37 -17.66
CA MET A 199 -12.74 -6.30 -17.10
C MET A 199 -13.20 -7.51 -16.27
N ASN A 200 -12.32 -8.44 -15.85
CA ASN A 200 -12.74 -9.70 -15.20
C ASN A 200 -12.01 -10.06 -13.88
N ALA A 201 -11.31 -9.15 -13.20
CA ALA A 201 -10.67 -9.46 -11.91
C ALA A 201 -11.50 -8.98 -10.70
N PRO A 202 -11.84 -9.86 -9.73
CA PRO A 202 -12.72 -9.52 -8.61
C PRO A 202 -12.08 -8.54 -7.61
N ILE A 203 -12.95 -7.79 -6.93
CA ILE A 203 -12.64 -6.76 -5.95
C ILE A 203 -12.01 -7.39 -4.69
N HIS A 204 -10.68 -7.38 -4.58
CA HIS A 204 -10.04 -7.66 -3.29
C HIS A 204 -10.21 -6.47 -2.34
N ALA A 205 -10.93 -6.70 -1.24
CA ALA A 205 -11.07 -5.78 -0.12
C ALA A 205 -9.70 -5.55 0.57
N LYS A 206 -9.60 -4.64 1.54
CA LYS A 206 -8.39 -4.29 2.32
C LYS A 206 -7.89 -5.42 3.25
N PRO A 207 -6.64 -5.95 3.16
CA PRO A 207 -6.04 -6.67 4.28
C PRO A 207 -5.74 -5.68 5.44
N ASP A 208 -5.97 -6.08 6.68
CA ASP A 208 -5.71 -5.22 7.85
C ASP A 208 -4.22 -5.35 8.23
N GLY A 209 -3.40 -4.42 7.76
CA GLY A 209 -1.92 -4.49 7.65
C GLY A 209 -1.11 -4.42 8.93
N PHE A 210 -1.70 -4.89 10.03
CA PHE A 210 -0.97 -5.23 11.25
C PHE A 210 -1.05 -6.72 11.55
N VAL A 211 -1.75 -7.50 10.72
CA VAL A 211 -2.14 -8.88 11.01
C VAL A 211 -1.69 -9.80 9.87
N THR A 212 -0.74 -10.69 10.15
CA THR A 212 -0.37 -11.79 9.26
C THR A 212 -1.24 -12.99 9.59
N VAL A 213 -1.91 -13.57 8.60
CA VAL A 213 -2.69 -14.80 8.82
C VAL A 213 -1.98 -15.98 8.18
N THR A 214 -1.68 -17.00 8.96
CA THR A 214 -1.17 -18.29 8.52
C THR A 214 -2.27 -19.34 8.58
N LYS A 215 -2.15 -20.38 7.75
CA LYS A 215 -3.07 -21.53 7.72
C LYS A 215 -2.27 -22.79 8.03
N GLN A 216 -2.79 -23.60 8.93
CA GLN A 216 -2.40 -24.98 9.13
C GLN A 216 -3.62 -25.86 8.88
N GLU A 217 -3.45 -26.96 8.15
CA GLU A 217 -4.52 -27.89 7.81
C GLU A 217 -4.07 -29.32 8.10
N ASP A 218 -4.89 -30.00 8.89
CA ASP A 218 -4.83 -31.44 9.18
C ASP A 218 -6.13 -32.09 8.65
N ASP A 219 -6.23 -33.42 8.69
CA ASP A 219 -7.33 -34.17 8.06
C ASP A 219 -8.73 -33.65 8.46
N ASP A 220 -8.96 -33.36 9.74
CA ASP A 220 -10.26 -32.94 10.27
C ASP A 220 -10.31 -31.50 10.80
N LEU A 221 -9.21 -30.75 10.71
CA LEU A 221 -9.08 -29.43 11.32
C LEU A 221 -8.27 -28.47 10.44
N ILE A 222 -8.86 -27.31 10.14
CA ILE A 222 -8.14 -26.16 9.61
C ILE A 222 -8.03 -25.11 10.71
N THR A 223 -6.81 -24.60 10.94
CA THR A 223 -6.54 -23.51 11.86
C THR A 223 -5.95 -22.34 11.10
N PHE A 224 -6.60 -21.18 11.22
CA PHE A 224 -6.05 -19.90 10.79
C PHE A 224 -5.52 -19.16 12.02
N THR A 225 -4.25 -18.78 12.01
CA THR A 225 -3.60 -18.04 13.11
C THR A 225 -3.24 -16.64 12.63
N ALA A 226 -3.57 -15.64 13.43
CA ALA A 226 -3.34 -14.24 13.14
C ALA A 226 -2.28 -13.64 14.08
N ASP A 227 -1.11 -13.36 13.54
CA ASP A 227 -0.01 -12.70 14.23
C ASP A 227 -0.09 -11.19 14.05
N VAL A 228 0.05 -10.43 15.14
CA VAL A 228 0.02 -8.98 15.09
C VAL A 228 1.42 -8.40 15.28
N MET A 229 1.89 -7.59 14.33
CA MET A 229 3.24 -7.03 14.37
C MET A 229 3.45 -6.23 15.67
N GLY A 230 4.48 -6.62 16.44
CA GLY A 230 4.85 -5.99 17.71
C GLY A 230 4.12 -6.55 18.94
N GLU A 231 3.30 -7.58 18.77
CA GLU A 231 2.54 -8.22 19.85
C GLU A 231 2.92 -9.68 19.99
N THR A 232 2.91 -10.20 21.21
CA THR A 232 3.11 -11.63 21.48
C THR A 232 1.79 -12.43 21.43
N ALA A 233 0.66 -11.74 21.48
CA ALA A 233 -0.65 -12.36 21.42
C ALA A 233 -1.09 -12.61 19.97
N THR A 234 -1.68 -13.77 19.73
CA THR A 234 -2.18 -14.20 18.42
C THR A 234 -3.70 -14.39 18.46
N GLY A 235 -4.36 -14.16 17.33
CA GLY A 235 -5.76 -14.55 17.13
C GLY A 235 -5.84 -15.90 16.43
N GLU A 236 -6.96 -16.59 16.57
CA GLU A 236 -7.19 -17.87 15.91
C GLU A 236 -8.62 -18.02 15.40
N LEU A 237 -8.78 -18.80 14.33
CA LEU A 237 -10.05 -19.24 13.77
C LEU A 237 -9.91 -20.71 13.38
N THR A 238 -10.79 -21.57 13.89
CA THR A 238 -10.77 -23.00 13.57
C THR A 238 -11.97 -23.40 12.75
N LEU A 239 -11.76 -24.37 11.86
CA LEU A 239 -12.80 -25.03 11.11
C LEU A 239 -12.67 -26.54 11.31
N ARG A 240 -13.77 -27.21 11.66
CA ARG A 240 -13.83 -28.68 11.74
C ARG A 240 -14.52 -29.28 10.54
N ARG A 241 -13.99 -30.37 10.02
CA ARG A 241 -14.59 -31.06 8.88
C ARG A 241 -15.97 -31.62 9.29
N VAL A 242 -16.96 -31.41 8.43
CA VAL A 242 -18.31 -31.98 8.55
C VAL A 242 -18.56 -33.00 7.45
N SER A 243 -18.09 -32.73 6.25
CA SER A 243 -17.99 -33.67 5.13
C SER A 243 -16.85 -33.28 4.20
N ASP A 244 -16.62 -34.02 3.11
CA ASP A 244 -15.49 -33.79 2.19
C ASP A 244 -15.36 -32.33 1.73
N ASP A 245 -16.50 -31.68 1.45
CA ASP A 245 -16.56 -30.30 0.94
C ASP A 245 -17.23 -29.31 1.91
N VAL A 246 -17.48 -29.69 3.16
CA VAL A 246 -18.16 -28.82 4.14
C VAL A 246 -17.39 -28.77 5.45
N TRP A 247 -17.08 -27.57 5.88
CA TRP A 247 -16.36 -27.27 7.11
C TRP A 247 -17.19 -26.39 8.03
N ASN A 248 -17.16 -26.62 9.33
CA ASN A 248 -17.81 -25.78 10.33
C ASN A 248 -16.79 -24.85 10.97
N ALA A 249 -16.91 -23.54 10.71
CA ALA A 249 -16.12 -22.53 11.39
C ALA A 249 -16.63 -22.36 12.83
N ASP A 250 -16.08 -23.14 13.76
CA ASP A 250 -16.64 -23.37 15.10
C ASP A 250 -16.11 -22.40 16.17
N HIS A 251 -14.90 -21.87 15.99
CA HIS A 251 -14.29 -20.95 16.95
C HIS A 251 -13.61 -19.75 16.29
N THR A 252 -13.70 -18.59 16.93
CA THR A 252 -12.87 -17.42 16.61
C THR A 252 -12.42 -16.76 17.90
N GLY A 253 -11.12 -16.77 18.16
CA GLY A 253 -10.49 -16.21 19.34
C GLY A 253 -9.64 -15.01 18.99
N VAL A 254 -9.89 -13.87 19.64
CA VAL A 254 -9.02 -12.68 19.52
C VAL A 254 -8.75 -12.15 20.92
N PRO A 255 -7.51 -12.27 21.44
CA PRO A 255 -7.13 -11.71 22.72
C PRO A 255 -7.41 -10.20 22.81
N LYS A 256 -7.80 -9.73 24.00
CA LYS A 256 -8.11 -8.31 24.22
C LYS A 256 -6.96 -7.37 23.85
N ALA A 257 -5.71 -7.80 24.07
CA ALA A 257 -4.50 -7.05 23.73
C ALA A 257 -4.42 -6.67 22.24
N ILE A 258 -4.97 -7.51 21.37
CA ILE A 258 -5.00 -7.28 19.91
C ILE A 258 -6.41 -6.99 19.39
N GLY A 259 -7.39 -6.86 20.30
CA GLY A 259 -8.79 -6.56 20.00
C GLY A 259 -8.98 -5.17 19.41
N GLY A 260 -10.02 -5.01 18.58
CA GLY A 260 -10.35 -3.72 17.93
C GLY A 260 -9.46 -3.34 16.74
N ARG A 261 -8.41 -4.14 16.44
CA ARG A 261 -7.44 -3.88 15.36
C ARG A 261 -7.76 -4.59 14.04
N GLY A 262 -8.94 -5.18 13.90
CA GLY A 262 -9.37 -5.89 12.69
C GLY A 262 -8.99 -7.38 12.62
N VAL A 263 -8.25 -7.92 13.61
CA VAL A 263 -7.76 -9.32 13.65
C VAL A 263 -8.82 -10.36 13.31
N GLY A 264 -9.98 -10.33 13.99
CA GLY A 264 -11.06 -11.28 13.72
C GLY A 264 -11.61 -11.19 12.29
N LYS A 265 -11.68 -9.98 11.72
CA LYS A 265 -12.11 -9.80 10.33
C LYS A 265 -11.06 -10.34 9.35
N ALA A 266 -9.77 -10.17 9.65
CA ALA A 266 -8.68 -10.71 8.84
C ALA A 266 -8.72 -12.26 8.79
N LEU A 267 -8.93 -12.90 9.94
CA LEU A 267 -9.10 -14.36 10.04
C LEU A 267 -10.26 -14.87 9.18
N VAL A 268 -11.47 -14.33 9.37
CA VAL A 268 -12.65 -14.77 8.60
C VAL A 268 -12.49 -14.52 7.11
N ARG A 269 -11.79 -13.43 6.75
CA ARG A 269 -11.50 -13.14 5.36
C ARG A 269 -10.56 -14.17 4.74
N ALA A 270 -9.46 -14.50 5.42
CA ALA A 270 -8.52 -15.51 4.94
C ALA A 270 -9.22 -16.85 4.72
N MET A 271 -10.10 -17.23 5.66
CA MET A 271 -10.96 -18.41 5.52
C MET A 271 -11.89 -18.34 4.30
N VAL A 272 -12.55 -17.20 4.04
CA VAL A 272 -13.45 -17.03 2.87
C VAL A 272 -12.66 -17.10 1.56
N GLU A 273 -11.45 -16.55 1.51
CA GLU A 273 -10.58 -16.61 0.35
C GLU A 273 -10.07 -18.04 0.10
N ASP A 274 -9.69 -18.76 1.17
CA ASP A 274 -9.28 -20.16 1.12
C ASP A 274 -10.41 -21.09 0.66
N ALA A 275 -11.63 -20.88 1.18
CA ALA A 275 -12.83 -21.62 0.79
C ALA A 275 -13.15 -21.44 -0.71
N ARG A 276 -12.98 -20.23 -1.23
CA ARG A 276 -13.19 -19.95 -2.66
C ARG A 276 -12.12 -20.56 -3.54
N LEU A 277 -10.88 -20.56 -3.08
CA LEU A 277 -9.76 -21.10 -3.82
C LEU A 277 -9.86 -22.62 -3.95
N HIS A 278 -10.28 -23.29 -2.87
CA HIS A 278 -10.33 -24.76 -2.79
C HIS A 278 -11.73 -25.35 -2.99
N GLY A 279 -12.76 -24.50 -3.13
CA GLY A 279 -14.12 -24.91 -3.49
C GLY A 279 -14.95 -25.53 -2.36
N TYR A 280 -14.49 -25.49 -1.11
CA TYR A 280 -15.26 -26.00 0.03
C TYR A 280 -16.25 -24.96 0.58
N ARG A 281 -17.32 -25.43 1.22
CA ARG A 281 -18.34 -24.58 1.87
C ARG A 281 -18.14 -24.51 3.39
N VAL A 282 -18.61 -23.43 3.99
CA VAL A 282 -18.43 -23.11 5.41
C VAL A 282 -19.78 -22.94 6.11
N ILE A 283 -20.02 -23.74 7.15
CA ILE A 283 -21.08 -23.51 8.14
C ILE A 283 -20.57 -22.45 9.13
N PRO A 284 -21.28 -21.33 9.35
CA PRO A 284 -20.85 -20.29 10.28
C PRO A 284 -21.22 -20.62 11.74
N GLY A 285 -20.66 -21.71 12.30
CA GLY A 285 -20.98 -22.17 13.66
C GLY A 285 -20.58 -21.21 14.77
N CYS A 286 -19.53 -20.41 14.56
CA CYS A 286 -19.11 -19.36 15.46
C CYS A 286 -20.01 -18.11 15.31
N PRO A 287 -20.56 -17.55 16.41
CA PRO A 287 -21.41 -16.36 16.35
C PRO A 287 -20.74 -15.14 15.69
N PHE A 288 -19.41 -15.04 15.79
CA PHE A 288 -18.66 -13.96 15.13
C PHE A 288 -18.69 -14.10 13.61
N VAL A 289 -18.48 -15.31 13.08
CA VAL A 289 -18.53 -15.62 11.65
C VAL A 289 -19.93 -15.39 11.10
N ALA A 290 -20.96 -15.91 11.79
CA ALA A 290 -22.37 -15.72 11.41
C ALA A 290 -22.72 -14.24 11.28
N LYS A 291 -22.41 -13.44 12.32
CA LYS A 291 -22.66 -12.00 12.32
C LYS A 291 -21.88 -11.25 11.24
N LEU A 292 -20.69 -11.74 10.87
CA LEU A 292 -19.90 -11.14 9.80
C LEU A 292 -20.50 -11.43 8.42
N PHE A 293 -20.99 -12.64 8.20
CA PHE A 293 -21.68 -13.05 6.97
C PHE A 293 -22.99 -12.28 6.78
N GLU A 294 -23.78 -12.07 7.83
CA GLU A 294 -24.98 -11.21 7.80
C GLU A 294 -24.64 -9.78 7.36
N ARG A 295 -23.57 -9.20 7.93
CA ARG A 295 -23.14 -7.83 7.61
C ARG A 295 -22.46 -7.70 6.25
N LYS A 296 -21.97 -8.81 5.69
CA LYS A 296 -21.26 -8.87 4.41
C LYS A 296 -21.76 -10.03 3.56
N PRO A 297 -22.95 -9.88 2.93
CA PRO A 297 -23.54 -10.95 2.11
C PRO A 297 -22.62 -11.42 0.98
N ASP A 298 -21.83 -10.51 0.41
CA ASP A 298 -20.85 -10.83 -0.64
C ASP A 298 -19.73 -11.78 -0.17
N TRP A 299 -19.48 -11.91 1.14
CA TRP A 299 -18.50 -12.85 1.69
C TRP A 299 -19.11 -14.24 1.89
N ALA A 300 -20.40 -14.29 2.25
CA ALA A 300 -21.16 -15.53 2.37
C ALA A 300 -21.49 -16.14 0.99
N LYS A 301 -21.66 -15.30 -0.04
CA LYS A 301 -22.05 -15.76 -1.38
C LYS A 301 -21.01 -16.75 -1.95
N GLY A 302 -21.50 -17.95 -2.26
CA GLY A 302 -20.69 -19.05 -2.81
C GLY A 302 -19.77 -19.73 -1.80
N VAL A 303 -19.88 -19.40 -0.51
CA VAL A 303 -19.04 -19.96 0.56
C VAL A 303 -19.88 -20.51 1.71
N ALA A 304 -20.95 -19.82 2.12
CA ALA A 304 -21.83 -20.30 3.17
C ALA A 304 -22.54 -21.61 2.73
N ALA A 305 -22.52 -22.61 3.62
CA ALA A 305 -23.11 -23.93 3.41
C ALA A 305 -24.61 -23.98 3.73
#